data_AF-A0A4Z0J7K0-F1
#
_entry.id   AF-A0A4Z0J7K0-F1
#
_cell.length_a   1.000
_cell.length_b   1.000
_cell.length_c   1.000
_cell.angle_alpha   90.00
_cell.angle_beta   90.00
_cell.angle_gamma   90.00
#
_symmetry.space_group_name_H-M   'P 1'
#
loop_
_entity.id
_entity.type
_entity.pdbx_description
1 polymer ?
#
loop_
_entity_poly.entity_id
_entity_poly.type
_entity_poly.pdbx_seq_one_letter_code
_entity_poly.pdbx_strand_id
1 'polypeptide(L)' 'MSNQYEKLVEQQARLKQKIEREDFKLRQSKYYENRQARKARSRRLIQKGALLEKYFQANNLSVEQTEELLK' A
#
# COMPACT_ATOMS: atom_id res chain seq x y z
N MET A 1 -4.97 -3.39 -51.06
CA MET A 1 -3.82 -3.35 -50.13
C MET A 1 -4.09 -2.55 -48.84
N SER A 2 -5.17 -1.77 -48.68
CA SER A 2 -5.41 -1.00 -47.43
C SER A 2 -6.03 -1.81 -46.27
N ASN A 3 -6.82 -2.84 -46.58
CA ASN A 3 -7.67 -3.54 -45.60
C ASN A 3 -6.87 -4.36 -44.53
N GLN A 4 -5.66 -4.84 -44.86
CA GLN A 4 -4.82 -5.55 -43.87
C GLN A 4 -4.09 -4.59 -42.93
N TYR A 5 -3.66 -3.44 -43.44
CA TYR A 5 -2.97 -2.42 -42.66
C TYR A 5 -3.92 -1.75 -41.65
N GLU A 6 -5.14 -1.40 -42.08
CA GLU A 6 -6.18 -0.84 -41.21
C GLU A 6 -6.53 -1.80 -40.06
N LYS A 7 -6.66 -3.10 -40.34
CA LYS A 7 -6.88 -4.13 -39.30
C LYS A 7 -5.74 -4.21 -38.28
N LEU A 8 -4.48 -4.08 -38.72
CA LEU A 8 -3.34 -4.08 -37.83
C LEU A 8 -3.32 -2.84 -36.93
N VAL A 9 -3.66 -1.66 -37.47
CA VAL A 9 -3.76 -0.41 -36.70
C VAL A 9 -4.87 -0.50 -35.66
N GLU A 10 -6.05 -1.03 -36.01
CA GLU A 10 -7.14 -1.26 -35.06
C GLU A 10 -6.74 -2.25 -33.96
N GLN A 11 -6.03 -3.32 -34.32
CA GLN A 11 -5.56 -4.31 -33.36
C GLN A 11 -4.54 -3.70 -32.38
N GLN A 12 -3.62 -2.88 -32.89
CA GLN A 12 -2.66 -2.14 -32.06
C GLN A 12 -3.38 -1.19 -31.09
N ALA A 13 -4.39 -0.46 -31.55
CA ALA A 13 -5.18 0.44 -30.71
C ALA A 13 -5.93 -0.33 -29.61
N ARG A 14 -6.55 -1.46 -29.94
CA ARG A 14 -7.22 -2.33 -28.95
C ARG A 14 -6.26 -2.90 -27.92
N LEU A 15 -5.06 -3.32 -28.34
CA LEU A 15 -4.03 -3.82 -27.44
C LEU A 15 -3.53 -2.72 -26.50
N LYS A 16 -3.29 -1.52 -27.02
CA LYS A 16 -2.88 -0.37 -26.20
C LYS A 16 -3.92 -0.02 -25.14
N GLN A 17 -5.21 0.01 -25.51
CA GLN A 17 -6.29 0.24 -24.55
C GLN A 17 -6.38 -0.86 -23.48
N LYS A 18 -6.12 -2.13 -23.83
CA LYS A 18 -6.07 -3.22 -22.84
C LYS A 18 -4.93 -3.04 -21.86
N ILE A 19 -3.73 -2.68 -22.36
CA ILE A 19 -2.57 -2.42 -21.50
C ILE A 19 -2.86 -1.28 -20.52
N GLU A 20 -3.42 -0.15 -21.00
CA GLU A 20 -3.75 0.98 -20.15
C GLU A 20 -4.78 0.62 -19.05
N ARG A 21 -5.77 -0.22 -19.38
CA ARG A 21 -6.76 -0.71 -18.40
C ARG A 21 -6.13 -1.60 -17.34
N GLU A 22 -5.25 -2.52 -17.73
CA GLU A 22 -4.57 -3.40 -16.79
C GLU A 22 -3.57 -2.64 -15.91
N ASP A 23 -2.83 -1.69 -16.49
CA ASP A 23 -1.95 -0.78 -15.74
C ASP A 23 -2.72 0.04 -14.71
N PHE A 24 -3.91 0.54 -15.07
CA PHE A 24 -4.77 1.26 -14.13
C PHE A 24 -5.20 0.37 -12.96
N LYS A 25 -5.67 -0.85 -13.23
CA LYS A 25 -6.04 -1.82 -12.20
C LYS A 25 -4.84 -2.16 -11.30
N LEU A 26 -3.66 -2.33 -11.88
CA LEU A 26 -2.43 -2.63 -11.13
C LEU A 26 -2.00 -1.47 -10.22
N ARG A 27 -2.11 -0.22 -10.69
CA ARG A 27 -1.85 0.96 -9.86
C ARG A 27 -2.84 1.04 -8.70
N GLN A 28 -4.11 0.76 -8.98
CA GLN A 28 -5.17 0.76 -7.99
C GLN A 28 -4.97 -0.35 -6.94
N SER A 29 -4.60 -1.57 -7.35
CA SER A 29 -4.35 -2.67 -6.42
C SER A 29 -3.19 -2.36 -5.48
N LYS A 30 -2.04 -1.91 -6.01
CA LYS A 30 -0.89 -1.48 -5.22
C LYS A 30 -1.24 -0.38 -4.22
N TYR A 31 -2.07 0.58 -4.61
CA TYR A 31 -2.52 1.65 -3.72
C TYR A 31 -3.33 1.09 -2.53
N TYR A 32 -4.28 0.20 -2.80
CA TYR A 32 -5.11 -0.41 -1.76
C TYR A 32 -4.33 -1.36 -0.85
N GLU A 33 -3.44 -2.18 -1.40
CA GLU A 33 -2.55 -3.05 -0.63
C GLU A 33 -1.67 -2.24 0.32
N ASN A 34 -1.02 -1.19 -0.18
CA ASN A 34 -0.19 -0.31 0.64
C ASN A 34 -1.02 0.41 1.72
N ARG A 35 -2.26 0.79 1.42
CA ARG A 35 -3.18 1.38 2.41
C ARG A 35 -3.54 0.38 3.51
N GLN A 36 -3.84 -0.86 3.14
CA GLN A 36 -4.12 -1.93 4.11
C GLN A 36 -2.89 -2.22 4.98
N ALA A 37 -1.70 -2.32 4.38
CA ALA A 37 -0.44 -2.53 5.11
C ALA A 37 -0.16 -1.41 6.11
N ARG A 38 -0.35 -0.14 5.73
CA ARG A 38 -0.24 1.01 6.65
C ARG A 38 -1.24 0.94 7.79
N LYS A 39 -2.50 0.62 7.50
CA LYS A 39 -3.56 0.48 8.52
C LYS A 39 -3.25 -0.65 9.49
N ALA A 40 -2.79 -1.80 8.99
CA ALA A 40 -2.37 -2.93 9.80
C ALA A 40 -1.17 -2.59 10.69
N ARG A 41 -0.17 -1.87 10.14
CA ARG A 41 0.99 -1.39 10.91
C ARG A 41 0.57 -0.44 12.02
N SER A 42 -0.26 0.56 11.71
CA SER A 42 -0.76 1.52 12.72
C SER A 42 -1.53 0.81 13.83
N ARG A 43 -2.46 -0.10 13.48
CA ARG A 43 -3.20 -0.90 14.48
C ARG A 43 -2.28 -1.71 15.38
N ARG A 44 -1.26 -2.36 14.79
CA ARG A 44 -0.26 -3.13 15.54
C ARG A 44 0.54 -2.24 16.50
N LEU A 45 0.95 -1.05 16.05
CA LEU A 45 1.69 -0.09 16.89
C LEU A 45 0.84 0.40 18.06
N ILE A 46 -0.44 0.72 17.83
CA ILE A 46 -1.38 1.11 18.90
C ILE A 46 -1.55 -0.01 19.92
N GLN A 47 -1.78 -1.25 19.46
CA GLN A 47 -1.91 -2.40 20.35
C GLN A 47 -0.64 -2.64 21.16
N LYS A 48 0.54 -2.55 20.53
CA LYS A 48 1.82 -2.68 21.23
C LYS A 48 2.03 -1.56 22.26
N GLY A 49 1.71 -0.31 21.91
CA GLY A 49 1.77 0.83 22.82
C GLY A 49 0.86 0.64 24.04
N ALA A 50 -0.38 0.22 23.83
CA ALA A 50 -1.33 -0.05 24.93
C ALA A 50 -0.84 -1.16 25.88
N LEU A 51 -0.15 -2.19 25.36
CA LEU A 51 0.45 -3.23 26.20
C LEU A 51 1.65 -2.69 26.98
N LEU A 52 2.48 -1.86 26.35
CA LEU A 52 3.61 -1.22 27.01
C LEU A 52 3.13 -0.33 28.18
N GLU A 53 2.16 0.53 27.92
CA GLU A 53 1.47 1.37 28.90
C GLU A 53 0.91 0.55 30.07
N LYS A 54 0.17 -0.53 29.77
CA LYS A 54 -0.44 -1.39 30.80
C LYS A 54 0.58 -2.11 31.68
N TYR A 55 1.62 -2.69 31.09
CA TYR A 55 2.52 -3.60 31.82
C TYR A 55 3.75 -2.90 32.40
N PHE A 56 4.19 -1.79 31.81
CA PHE A 56 5.35 -1.02 32.26
C PHE A 56 4.97 0.33 32.88
N GLN A 57 3.67 0.64 33.01
CA GLN A 57 3.18 1.90 33.54
C GLN A 57 3.76 3.11 32.80
N ALA A 58 3.98 2.94 31.49
CA ALA A 58 4.75 3.84 30.63
C ALA A 58 3.98 5.09 30.17
N ASN A 59 2.78 5.34 30.67
CA ASN A 59 1.85 6.38 30.17
C ASN A 59 2.44 7.80 30.18
N ASN A 60 3.37 8.06 31.11
CA ASN A 60 3.99 9.37 31.31
C ASN A 60 5.43 9.42 30.79
N LEU A 61 5.95 8.31 30.24
CA LEU A 61 7.31 8.27 29.71
C LEU A 61 7.38 9.04 28.40
N SER A 62 8.42 9.85 28.24
CA SER A 62 8.76 10.41 26.94
C SER A 62 9.23 9.30 25.98
N VAL A 63 9.36 9.64 24.71
CA VAL A 63 9.86 8.69 23.69
C VAL A 63 11.29 8.26 24.04
N GLU A 64 12.14 9.18 24.49
CA GLU A 64 13.53 8.92 24.87
C GLU A 64 13.60 8.00 26.10
N GLN A 65 12.77 8.25 27.12
CA GLN A 65 12.72 7.41 28.31
C GLN A 65 12.17 6.01 28.01
N THR A 66 11.21 5.92 27.08
CA THR A 66 10.70 4.63 26.59
C THR A 66 11.78 3.87 25.83
N GLU A 67 12.62 4.55 25.06
CA GLU A 67 13.76 3.93 24.38
C GLU A 67 14.79 3.41 25.38
N GLU A 68 15.08 4.18 26.44
CA GLU A 68 15.97 3.75 27.52
C GLU A 68 15.42 2.53 28.29
N LEU A 69 14.11 2.49 28.55
CA LEU A 69 13.44 1.35 29.18
C LEU A 69 13.55 0.06 28.34
N LEU A 70 13.62 0.18 27.01
CA LEU A 70 13.61 -0.96 26.08
C LEU A 70 15.00 -1.37 25.56
N LYS A 71 16.05 -0.62 25.91
CA LYS A 71 17.46 -0.94 25.61
C LYS A 71 17.97 -2.01 26.57
#